data_AF-A0A846DSF1-F1
#
_entry.id   AF-A0A846DSF1-F1
#
_cell.length_a   1.000
_cell.length_b   1.000
_cell.length_c   1.000
_cell.angle_alpha   90.00
_cell.angle_beta   90.00
_cell.angle_gamma   90.00
#
_symmetry.space_group_name_H-M   'P 1'
#
loop_
_entity.id
_entity.type
_entity.pdbx_description
1 polymer ?
#
loop_
_entity_poly.entity_id
_entity_poly.type
_entity_poly.pdbx_seq_one_letter_code
_entity_poly.pdbx_strand_id
1 'polypeptide(L)'
;MSHSHVSRRCVSLQIVPQQLTLQFPLPTMMQLGNTVGSGLILGKQHYAELVGWGSAVGGVFDVDVRYAIALGQPNWVRPETFQARQEAYTTRVHWLKLVQKLTLNPVPLRRAFGIFYYLEKYFGIQAAQQVPDEVLGQLVGVLPETIAIARKSRNLPPAPQPLSTLQPALSQKS
;
A
#
# COMPACT_ATOMS: atom_id res chain seq x y z
N MET A 1 -32.47 -28.56 14.66
CA MET A 1 -31.97 -27.25 14.21
C MET A 1 -30.44 -27.33 14.27
N SER A 2 -29.80 -27.59 13.12
CA SER A 2 -28.39 -27.94 13.03
C SER A 2 -27.59 -26.72 12.58
N HIS A 3 -26.71 -26.21 13.43
CA HIS A 3 -25.84 -25.08 13.11
C HIS A 3 -24.75 -25.51 12.12
N SER A 4 -24.85 -24.99 10.91
CA SER A 4 -23.84 -25.10 9.86
C SER A 4 -22.53 -24.46 10.30
N HIS A 5 -21.48 -25.28 10.39
CA HIS A 5 -20.09 -24.84 10.53
C HIS A 5 -19.68 -23.99 9.32
N VAL A 6 -19.42 -22.70 9.56
CA VAL A 6 -18.77 -21.83 8.57
C VAL A 6 -17.28 -22.13 8.60
N SER A 7 -16.85 -22.98 7.67
CA SER A 7 -15.45 -23.24 7.34
C SER A 7 -14.75 -21.93 6.98
N ARG A 8 -13.99 -21.36 7.92
CA ARG A 8 -13.12 -20.21 7.67
C ARG A 8 -11.95 -20.67 6.81
N ARG A 9 -12.00 -20.32 5.53
CA ARG A 9 -10.88 -20.51 4.59
C ARG A 9 -9.69 -19.68 5.08
N CYS A 10 -8.65 -20.36 5.51
CA CYS A 10 -7.31 -19.82 5.65
C CYS A 10 -6.88 -19.28 4.28
N VAL A 11 -6.61 -17.98 4.17
CA VAL A 11 -6.12 -17.38 2.92
C VAL A 11 -4.61 -17.54 2.89
N SER A 12 -4.14 -18.22 1.85
CA SER A 12 -2.73 -18.47 1.57
C SER A 12 -1.96 -17.15 1.41
N LEU A 13 -0.93 -16.97 2.24
CA LEU A 13 0.10 -15.96 2.04
C LEU A 13 0.83 -16.26 0.73
N GLN A 14 0.81 -15.34 -0.23
CA GLN A 14 1.87 -15.31 -1.25
C GLN A 14 3.09 -14.69 -0.57
N ILE A 15 3.96 -15.59 -0.16
CA ILE A 15 5.19 -15.34 0.58
C ILE A 15 6.28 -15.00 -0.42
N VAL A 16 6.85 -13.80 -0.30
CA VAL A 16 8.24 -13.56 -0.72
C VAL A 16 9.13 -13.97 0.47
N PRO A 17 10.24 -14.71 0.25
CA PRO A 17 10.85 -15.50 1.31
C PRO A 17 11.69 -14.64 2.26
N GLN A 18 11.16 -14.43 3.47
CA GLN A 18 11.87 -14.39 4.77
C GLN A 18 10.82 -14.05 5.84
N GLN A 19 10.18 -15.10 6.38
CA GLN A 19 8.88 -15.02 7.06
C GLN A 19 8.98 -14.92 8.58
N LEU A 20 8.30 -13.92 9.15
CA LEU A 20 7.32 -14.20 10.20
C LEU A 20 5.99 -14.45 9.49
N THR A 21 5.55 -15.71 9.42
CA THR A 21 4.26 -16.11 8.83
C THR A 21 3.15 -15.68 9.80
N LEU A 22 2.74 -14.42 9.73
CA LEU A 22 1.60 -13.98 10.53
C LEU A 22 0.31 -14.45 9.88
N GLN A 23 -0.37 -15.36 10.57
CA GLN A 23 -1.75 -15.73 10.27
C GLN A 23 -2.64 -14.58 10.74
N PHE A 24 -3.37 -13.96 9.81
CA PHE A 24 -4.39 -12.98 10.11
C PHE A 24 -5.74 -13.65 10.34
N PRO A 25 -6.59 -13.10 11.24
CA PRO A 25 -6.35 -11.94 12.09
C PRO A 25 -5.39 -12.25 13.26
N LEU A 26 -4.53 -11.30 13.61
CA LEU A 26 -3.68 -11.43 14.81
C LEU A 26 -4.54 -11.35 16.07
N PRO A 27 -4.43 -12.29 17.03
CA PRO A 27 -5.30 -12.32 18.21
C PRO A 27 -5.04 -11.17 19.18
N THR A 28 -3.84 -10.59 19.17
CA THR A 28 -3.44 -9.48 20.04
C THR A 28 -2.90 -8.34 19.19
N MET A 29 -3.05 -7.11 19.69
CA MET A 29 -2.49 -5.93 19.05
C MET A 29 -0.96 -5.91 19.21
N MET A 30 -0.30 -5.80 18.07
CA MET A 30 1.13 -5.61 17.91
C MET A 30 1.39 -4.26 17.25
N GLN A 31 2.63 -3.81 17.27
CA GLN A 31 3.08 -2.61 16.57
C GLN A 31 4.05 -3.02 15.45
N LEU A 32 3.87 -2.47 14.25
CA LEU A 32 4.92 -2.50 13.24
C LEU A 32 6.10 -1.66 13.74
N GLY A 33 7.32 -2.18 13.70
CA GLY A 33 8.46 -1.38 14.13
C GLY A 33 8.67 -0.13 13.28
N ASN A 34 9.58 0.72 13.74
CA ASN A 34 9.77 2.08 13.19
C ASN A 34 10.71 2.12 11.97
N THR A 35 10.95 0.99 11.30
CA THR A 35 11.81 0.92 10.12
C THR A 35 11.15 1.64 8.95
N VAL A 36 11.71 2.78 8.56
CA VAL A 36 11.24 3.56 7.40
C VAL A 36 11.30 2.69 6.14
N GLY A 37 10.30 2.82 5.27
CA GLY A 37 10.19 1.98 4.08
C GLY A 37 9.51 0.63 4.33
N SER A 38 9.15 0.31 5.58
CA SER A 38 8.39 -0.90 5.92
C SER A 38 6.93 -0.60 6.23
N GLY A 39 6.04 -1.51 5.84
CA GLY A 39 4.61 -1.42 6.10
C GLY A 39 3.85 -2.66 5.67
N LEU A 40 2.53 -2.58 5.78
CA LEU A 40 1.57 -3.58 5.35
C LEU A 40 0.45 -2.92 4.57
N ILE A 41 -0.12 -3.64 3.62
CA ILE A 41 -1.46 -3.39 3.10
C ILE A 41 -2.37 -4.47 3.65
N LEU A 42 -3.42 -4.09 4.37
CA LEU A 42 -4.39 -5.01 4.93
C LEU A 42 -5.64 -5.01 4.04
N GLY A 43 -5.95 -6.16 3.45
CA GLY A 43 -7.12 -6.35 2.63
C GLY A 43 -8.33 -6.77 3.47
N LYS A 44 -9.39 -5.98 3.43
CA LYS A 44 -10.69 -6.29 4.05
C LYS A 44 -11.69 -6.65 2.96
N GLN A 45 -12.95 -6.87 3.33
CA GLN A 45 -13.94 -7.36 2.37
C GLN A 45 -14.18 -6.44 1.15
N HIS A 46 -14.13 -5.13 1.35
CA HIS A 46 -14.52 -4.14 0.33
C HIS A 46 -13.49 -3.04 0.09
N TYR A 47 -12.41 -3.00 0.88
CA TYR A 47 -11.38 -1.98 0.78
C TYR A 47 -10.07 -2.54 1.32
N ALA A 48 -9.00 -1.80 1.07
CA ALA A 48 -7.69 -2.08 1.62
C ALA A 48 -7.23 -0.89 2.47
N GLU A 49 -6.39 -1.15 3.46
CA GLU A 49 -5.80 -0.14 4.33
C GLU A 49 -4.28 -0.18 4.23
N LEU A 50 -3.65 0.99 4.07
CA LEU A 50 -2.21 1.14 4.15
C LEU A 50 -1.82 1.37 5.60
N VAL A 51 -0.93 0.52 6.11
CA VAL A 51 -0.44 0.55 7.48
C VAL A 51 1.08 0.66 7.45
N GLY A 52 1.62 1.87 7.67
CA GLY A 52 3.08 2.05 7.66
C GLY A 52 3.74 1.79 9.02
N TRP A 53 5.05 1.95 9.06
CA TRP A 53 5.88 1.80 10.25
C TRP A 53 5.31 2.51 11.48
N GLY A 54 5.53 1.92 12.66
CA GLY A 54 5.04 2.42 13.94
C GLY A 54 3.55 2.20 14.21
N SER A 55 2.78 1.69 13.25
CA SER A 55 1.32 1.53 13.40
C SER A 55 0.91 0.31 14.21
N ALA A 56 -0.24 0.41 14.88
CA ALA A 56 -0.92 -0.72 15.49
C ALA A 56 -1.49 -1.71 14.45
N VAL A 57 -1.36 -3.01 14.67
CA VAL A 57 -1.94 -4.09 13.84
C VAL A 57 -2.43 -5.23 14.73
N GLY A 58 -3.56 -5.83 14.39
CA GLY A 58 -4.12 -6.98 15.09
C GLY A 58 -5.16 -6.64 16.15
N GLY A 59 -5.53 -7.64 16.94
CA GLY A 59 -6.56 -7.54 17.95
C GLY A 59 -7.93 -7.21 17.34
N VAL A 60 -8.71 -6.39 18.05
CA VAL A 60 -10.08 -6.04 17.66
C VAL A 60 -10.17 -5.19 16.38
N PHE A 61 -9.07 -4.56 15.94
CA PHE A 61 -9.07 -3.65 14.79
C PHE A 61 -9.06 -4.37 13.43
N ASP A 62 -8.53 -5.59 13.42
CA ASP A 62 -8.18 -6.32 12.20
C ASP A 62 -8.90 -7.67 12.09
N VAL A 63 -10.02 -7.84 12.80
CA VAL A 63 -10.83 -9.07 12.83
C VAL A 63 -11.42 -9.47 11.47
N ASP A 64 -11.55 -8.50 10.56
CA ASP A 64 -12.12 -8.65 9.22
C ASP A 64 -11.05 -8.67 8.12
N VAL A 65 -9.76 -8.68 8.48
CA VAL A 65 -8.66 -8.78 7.54
C VAL A 65 -8.66 -10.16 6.89
N ARG A 66 -8.71 -10.16 5.55
CA ARG A 66 -8.72 -11.36 4.71
C ARG A 66 -7.36 -11.71 4.14
N TYR A 67 -6.51 -10.71 3.94
CA TYR A 67 -5.13 -10.88 3.48
C TYR A 67 -4.27 -9.69 3.91
N ALA A 68 -2.95 -9.90 3.89
CA ALA A 68 -1.98 -8.84 4.11
C ALA A 68 -0.86 -8.93 3.07
N ILE A 69 -0.38 -7.78 2.59
CA ILE A 69 0.77 -7.68 1.68
C ILE A 69 1.84 -6.88 2.40
N ALA A 70 3.04 -7.44 2.50
CA ALA A 70 4.19 -6.74 3.06
C ALA A 70 4.75 -5.71 2.08
N LEU A 71 5.09 -4.54 2.60
CA LEU A 71 5.86 -3.53 1.91
C LEU A 71 7.22 -3.43 2.61
N GLY A 72 8.31 -3.59 1.87
CA GLY A 72 9.66 -3.64 2.44
C GLY A 72 9.85 -4.84 3.36
N GLN A 73 10.48 -4.62 4.52
CA GLN A 73 10.79 -5.67 5.50
C GLN A 73 10.17 -5.32 6.87
N PRO A 74 8.86 -5.51 7.05
CA PRO A 74 8.19 -5.21 8.30
C PRO A 74 8.71 -6.11 9.43
N ASN A 75 8.94 -5.52 10.60
CA ASN A 75 9.22 -6.23 11.84
C ASN A 75 8.17 -5.88 12.90
N TRP A 76 8.15 -6.65 13.99
CA TRP A 76 7.10 -6.60 15.00
C TRP A 76 7.65 -6.22 16.36
N VAL A 77 6.96 -5.29 17.01
CA VAL A 77 7.24 -4.82 18.37
C VAL A 77 5.98 -5.02 19.21
N ARG A 78 6.16 -5.47 20.45
CA ARG A 78 5.05 -5.58 21.41
C ARG A 78 4.94 -4.26 22.20
N PRO A 79 3.84 -3.50 22.08
CA PRO A 79 3.65 -2.28 22.86
C PRO A 79 3.18 -2.62 24.28
N GLU A 80 4.11 -2.64 25.23
CA GLU A 80 3.84 -3.06 26.62
C GLU A 80 3.04 -2.04 27.43
N THR A 81 3.29 -0.74 27.21
CA THR A 81 2.65 0.35 27.96
C THR A 81 1.40 0.86 27.26
N PHE A 82 0.50 1.46 28.05
CA PHE A 82 -0.68 2.14 27.50
C PHE A 82 -0.29 3.25 26.52
N GLN A 83 0.74 4.04 26.87
CA GLN A 83 1.25 5.11 26.02
C GLN A 83 1.75 4.58 24.67
N ALA A 84 2.55 3.51 24.65
CA ALA A 84 3.04 2.90 23.41
C ALA A 84 1.89 2.39 22.53
N ARG A 85 0.84 1.82 23.13
CA ARG A 85 -0.37 1.42 22.40
C ARG A 85 -1.11 2.61 21.79
N GLN A 86 -1.24 3.70 22.55
CA GLN A 86 -1.89 4.93 22.08
C GLN A 86 -1.09 5.59 20.93
N GLU A 87 0.23 5.63 21.02
CA GLU A 87 1.12 6.14 19.96
C GLU A 87 1.01 5.29 18.68
N ALA A 88 1.02 3.97 18.81
CA ALA A 88 0.86 3.06 17.68
C ALA A 88 -0.51 3.22 16.98
N TYR A 89 -1.57 3.41 17.77
CA TYR A 89 -2.91 3.68 17.24
C TYR A 89 -2.98 5.03 16.53
N THR A 90 -2.40 6.07 17.13
CA THR A 90 -2.35 7.42 16.53
C THR A 90 -1.59 7.41 15.21
N THR A 91 -0.47 6.67 15.14
CA THR A 91 0.28 6.46 13.91
C THR A 91 -0.56 5.79 12.84
N ARG A 92 -1.33 4.74 13.18
CA ARG A 92 -2.25 4.09 12.24
C ARG A 92 -3.29 5.07 11.68
N VAL A 93 -3.90 5.89 12.55
CA VAL A 93 -4.86 6.92 12.11
C VAL A 93 -4.22 7.92 11.14
N HIS A 94 -2.96 8.29 11.34
CA HIS A 94 -2.24 9.16 10.40
C HIS A 94 -2.10 8.53 9.01
N TRP A 95 -1.74 7.24 8.94
CA TRP A 95 -1.66 6.52 7.66
C TRP A 95 -3.01 6.40 6.97
N LEU A 96 -4.07 6.09 7.73
CA LEU A 96 -5.43 6.05 7.20
C LEU A 96 -5.84 7.41 6.61
N LYS A 97 -5.63 8.51 7.34
CA LYS A 97 -5.91 9.88 6.87
C LYS A 97 -5.10 10.26 5.65
N LEU A 98 -3.86 9.77 5.54
CA LEU A 98 -2.99 10.02 4.39
C LEU A 98 -3.60 9.45 3.12
N VAL A 99 -4.04 8.18 3.12
CA VAL A 99 -4.71 7.58 1.96
C VAL A 99 -6.09 8.19 1.72
N GLN A 100 -6.83 8.51 2.79
CA GLN A 100 -8.14 9.17 2.68
C GLN A 100 -8.08 10.49 1.91
N LYS A 101 -7.00 11.26 2.01
CA LYS A 101 -6.83 12.49 1.20
C LYS A 101 -6.86 12.21 -0.30
N LEU A 102 -6.36 11.06 -0.73
CA LEU A 102 -6.44 10.65 -2.13
C LEU A 102 -7.88 10.31 -2.52
N THR A 103 -8.61 9.60 -1.66
CA THR A 103 -9.99 9.15 -1.96
C THR A 103 -10.96 10.31 -2.16
N LEU A 104 -10.70 11.45 -1.49
CA LEU A 104 -11.46 12.69 -1.62
C LEU A 104 -11.29 13.40 -2.98
N ASN A 105 -10.29 13.04 -3.79
CA ASN A 105 -10.14 13.63 -5.12
C ASN A 105 -11.21 13.05 -6.06
N PRO A 106 -12.04 13.89 -6.72
CA PRO A 106 -13.14 13.41 -7.55
C PRO A 106 -12.67 12.74 -8.85
N VAL A 107 -11.41 12.92 -9.26
CA VAL A 107 -10.88 12.38 -10.51
C VAL A 107 -10.20 11.01 -10.26
N PRO A 108 -10.76 9.89 -10.73
CA PRO A 108 -10.24 8.55 -10.42
C PRO A 108 -8.77 8.35 -10.81
N LEU A 109 -8.37 8.86 -11.98
CA LEU A 109 -7.00 8.73 -12.46
C LEU A 109 -6.01 9.53 -11.59
N ARG A 110 -6.43 10.68 -11.03
CA ARG A 110 -5.60 11.42 -10.06
C ARG A 110 -5.41 10.64 -8.76
N ARG A 111 -6.45 9.91 -8.31
CA ARG A 111 -6.32 9.00 -7.16
C ARG A 111 -5.31 7.88 -7.44
N ALA A 112 -5.40 7.27 -8.62
CA ALA A 112 -4.48 6.22 -9.06
C ALA A 112 -3.02 6.71 -9.11
N PHE A 113 -2.75 7.86 -9.70
CA PHE A 113 -1.39 8.44 -9.66
C PHE A 113 -0.96 8.82 -8.24
N GLY A 114 -1.88 9.33 -7.43
CA GLY A 114 -1.60 9.69 -6.04
C GLY A 114 -1.15 8.51 -5.19
N ILE A 115 -1.77 7.33 -5.35
CA ILE A 115 -1.37 6.15 -4.58
C ILE A 115 0.01 5.66 -5.00
N PHE A 116 0.34 5.70 -6.29
CA PHE A 116 1.69 5.40 -6.74
C PHE A 116 2.72 6.36 -6.16
N TYR A 117 2.46 7.67 -6.21
CA TYR A 117 3.35 8.67 -5.62
C TYR A 117 3.58 8.42 -4.12
N TYR A 118 2.54 8.08 -3.34
CA TYR A 118 2.69 7.77 -1.92
C TYR A 118 3.46 6.49 -1.67
N LEU A 119 3.19 5.42 -2.43
CA LEU A 119 3.92 4.17 -2.28
C LEU A 119 5.40 4.36 -2.62
N GLU A 120 5.73 5.05 -3.70
CA GLU A 120 7.11 5.36 -4.07
C GLU A 120 7.81 6.21 -3.01
N LYS A 121 7.14 7.27 -2.54
CA LYS A 121 7.69 8.21 -1.57
C LYS A 121 8.02 7.54 -0.23
N TYR A 122 7.14 6.65 0.23
CA TYR A 122 7.24 6.10 1.60
C TYR A 122 7.81 4.69 1.67
N PHE A 123 7.71 3.90 0.61
CA PHE A 123 8.12 2.49 0.56
C PHE A 123 9.04 2.16 -0.62
N GLY A 124 9.33 3.13 -1.48
CA GLY A 124 10.20 2.97 -2.64
C GLY A 124 9.48 2.46 -3.90
N ILE A 125 10.17 2.56 -5.04
CA ILE A 125 9.61 2.24 -6.36
C ILE A 125 9.22 0.76 -6.47
N GLN A 126 10.01 -0.14 -5.89
CA GLN A 126 9.74 -1.58 -5.92
C GLN A 126 8.40 -1.91 -5.27
N ALA A 127 8.09 -1.29 -4.12
CA ALA A 127 6.81 -1.48 -3.45
C ALA A 127 5.64 -1.05 -4.34
N ALA A 128 5.73 0.12 -4.99
CA ALA A 128 4.70 0.60 -5.91
C ALA A 128 4.50 -0.31 -7.14
N GLN A 129 5.55 -1.02 -7.58
CA GLN A 129 5.50 -1.91 -8.73
C GLN A 129 4.91 -3.28 -8.41
N GLN A 130 5.17 -3.81 -7.21
CA GLN A 130 4.81 -5.19 -6.84
C GLN A 130 3.38 -5.35 -6.32
N VAL A 131 2.73 -4.27 -5.88
CA VAL A 131 1.35 -4.35 -5.37
C VAL A 131 0.38 -4.56 -6.55
N PRO A 132 -0.51 -5.58 -6.50
CA PRO A 132 -1.50 -5.85 -7.53
C PRO A 132 -2.47 -4.69 -7.76
N ASP A 133 -2.99 -4.57 -8.98
CA ASP A 133 -3.87 -3.47 -9.38
C ASP A 133 -5.20 -3.51 -8.61
N GLU A 134 -5.71 -4.69 -8.26
CA GLU A 134 -6.91 -4.87 -7.44
C GLU A 134 -6.73 -4.28 -6.05
N VAL A 135 -5.55 -4.48 -5.47
CA VAL A 135 -5.23 -4.00 -4.12
C VAL A 135 -5.05 -2.49 -4.11
N LEU A 136 -4.36 -1.95 -5.12
CA LEU A 136 -4.24 -0.49 -5.28
C LEU A 136 -5.59 0.17 -5.54
N GLY A 137 -6.45 -0.48 -6.33
CA GLY A 137 -7.81 -0.03 -6.58
C GLY A 137 -8.61 0.08 -5.29
N GLN A 138 -8.52 -0.92 -4.43
CA GLN A 138 -9.17 -0.94 -3.12
C GLN A 138 -8.63 0.10 -2.13
N LEU A 139 -7.35 0.48 -2.21
CA LEU A 139 -6.77 1.53 -1.36
C LEU A 139 -7.39 2.90 -1.64
N VAL A 140 -7.67 3.21 -2.91
CA VAL A 140 -8.15 4.54 -3.32
C VAL A 140 -9.54 4.58 -3.95
N GLY A 141 -10.28 3.47 -3.86
CA GLY A 141 -11.66 3.35 -4.33
C GLY A 141 -11.81 3.51 -5.84
N VAL A 142 -10.90 2.95 -6.64
CA VAL A 142 -10.98 2.94 -8.11
C VAL A 142 -10.98 1.51 -8.64
N LEU A 143 -11.42 1.36 -9.89
CA LEU A 143 -11.37 0.07 -10.57
C LEU A 143 -9.92 -0.34 -10.89
N PRO A 144 -9.58 -1.64 -10.89
CA PRO A 144 -8.24 -2.13 -11.23
C PRO A 144 -7.76 -1.62 -12.60
N GLU A 145 -8.66 -1.49 -13.58
CA GLU A 145 -8.35 -0.98 -14.91
C GLU A 145 -7.87 0.48 -14.87
N THR A 146 -8.38 1.28 -13.93
CA THR A 146 -7.90 2.66 -13.72
C THR A 146 -6.46 2.68 -13.22
N ILE A 147 -6.11 1.74 -12.33
CA ILE A 147 -4.73 1.57 -11.86
C ILE A 147 -3.83 1.11 -13.01
N ALA A 148 -4.28 0.13 -13.81
CA ALA A 148 -3.53 -0.38 -14.95
C ALA A 148 -3.21 0.72 -15.97
N ILE A 149 -4.16 1.62 -16.25
CA ILE A 149 -3.93 2.79 -17.10
C ILE A 149 -2.84 3.70 -16.49
N ALA A 150 -2.98 4.08 -15.23
CA ALA A 150 -2.00 4.93 -14.55
C ALA A 150 -0.59 4.30 -14.51
N ARG A 151 -0.52 2.97 -14.30
CA ARG A 151 0.73 2.20 -14.31
C ARG A 151 1.39 2.21 -15.69
N LYS A 152 0.63 1.97 -16.76
CA LYS A 152 1.12 2.04 -18.14
C LYS A 152 1.63 3.44 -18.48
N SER A 153 0.88 4.49 -18.11
CA SER A 153 1.28 5.89 -18.35
C SER A 153 2.60 6.26 -17.67
N ARG A 154 2.86 5.72 -16.48
CA ARG A 154 4.14 5.93 -15.76
C ARG A 154 5.33 5.21 -16.37
N ASN A 155 5.09 4.09 -17.06
CA ASN A 155 6.14 3.27 -17.66
C ASN A 155 6.43 3.64 -19.12
N LEU A 156 5.63 4.51 -19.73
CA LEU A 156 5.91 5.01 -21.07
C LEU A 156 7.18 5.88 -21.04
N PRO A 157 8.14 5.65 -21.96
CA PRO A 157 9.24 6.60 -22.14
C PRO A 157 8.65 7.97 -22.49
N PRO A 158 9.34 9.07 -22.11
CA PRO A 158 8.92 10.40 -22.54
C PRO A 158 8.74 10.38 -24.06
N ALA A 159 7.65 10.96 -24.55
CA ALA A 159 7.35 11.00 -25.97
C ALA A 159 8.61 11.46 -26.74
N PRO A 160 8.97 10.82 -27.87
CA PRO A 160 10.06 11.29 -28.69
C PRO A 160 9.87 12.78 -28.95
N GLN A 161 10.84 13.61 -28.57
CA GLN A 161 10.76 15.02 -28.90
C GLN A 161 10.65 15.12 -30.43
N PRO A 162 9.73 15.93 -30.97
CA PRO A 162 9.59 16.06 -32.42
C PRO A 162 10.93 16.48 -33.03
N LEU A 163 11.34 15.82 -34.12
CA LEU A 163 12.60 16.07 -34.84
C LEU A 163 12.78 17.53 -35.29
N SER A 164 11.78 18.40 -35.13
CA SER A 164 11.85 19.83 -35.43
C SER A 164 12.76 20.64 -34.49
N THR A 165 13.25 20.08 -33.38
CA THR A 165 14.22 20.75 -32.49
C THR A 165 15.69 20.41 -32.77
N LEU A 166 15.98 19.55 -33.76
CA LEU A 166 17.34 19.16 -34.12
C LEU A 166 17.70 19.65 -35.53
N GLN A 167 18.16 20.90 -35.66
CA GLN A 167 19.16 21.35 -36.66
C GLN A 167 19.53 22.84 -36.48
N PRO A 168 20.76 23.27 -36.85
CA PRO A 168 22.07 22.72 -36.49
C PRO A 168 22.98 23.79 -35.84
N ALA A 169 23.71 23.43 -34.79
CA ALA A 169 24.80 24.24 -34.23
C ALA A 169 26.08 24.14 -35.11
N LEU A 170 25.96 24.47 -36.40
CA LEU A 170 27.07 24.52 -37.36
C LEU A 170 26.94 25.78 -38.23
N SER A 171 26.96 26.96 -37.62
CA SER A 171 27.39 28.16 -38.33
C SER A 171 27.74 29.24 -37.31
N GLN A 172 29.00 29.25 -36.87
CA GLN A 172 29.73 30.43 -36.39
C GLN A 172 31.16 30.02 -36.00
N LYS A 173 31.99 29.84 -37.03
CA LYS A 173 33.42 30.15 -36.96
C LYS A 173 33.75 30.90 -38.26
N SER A 174 33.74 32.22 -38.17
CA SER A 174 34.53 33.12 -39.01
C SER A 174 35.63 33.69 -38.15
#